data_AF-N1RTH1-F1
#
_entry.id   AF-N1RTH1-F1
#
_cell.length_a   1.000
_cell.length_b   1.000
_cell.length_c   1.000
_cell.angle_alpha   90.00
_cell.angle_beta   90.00
_cell.angle_gamma   90.00
#
_symmetry.space_group_name_H-M   'P 1'
#
loop_
_entity.id
_entity.type
_entity.pdbx_description
1 polymer ?
#
loop_
_entity_poly.entity_id
_entity_poly.type
_entity_poly.pdbx_seq_one_letter_code
_entity_poly.pdbx_strand_id
1 'polypeptide(L)'
;MDAKINGEWEKMQRQQEVAADGEAGLKEEMKAESILRQVTYTAVLMVADFLDPTKPNGPIQNGDSSSGVDQEKDYPSLRRFCLTHQEVVEPLLVFCTHGIRVRDSRCCTMILRLFISLVPEFHLVDGQLPKSVLQSPMEAHLATDRFPIPPAISSAIREYISLDVLKACITSFHEPYFVELQKDLAALIATIVVYYSPITSSPRDVLLSLPNVNMADLDRLSTYMAKPGAHTRQQRALVLDLLKDLKGVSVSEMGKLPKSSGFGGSSRKRTNRSKMAQQFMSDQQSGQDSTRSGMNVARRATPDALEGVSNLFEG
;
A
#
# COMPACT_ATOMS: atom_id res chain seq x y z
N MET A 1 7.22 -8.32 -18.03
CA MET A 1 6.04 -7.54 -17.56
C MET A 1 6.51 -6.35 -16.74
N ASP A 2 7.24 -6.61 -15.65
CA ASP A 2 7.83 -5.60 -14.77
C ASP A 2 8.51 -4.43 -15.50
N ALA A 3 9.58 -4.69 -16.25
CA ALA A 3 10.32 -3.65 -16.98
C ALA A 3 9.43 -2.73 -17.85
N LYS A 4 8.35 -3.28 -18.43
CA LYS A 4 7.40 -2.50 -19.23
C LYS A 4 6.54 -1.61 -18.33
N ILE A 5 5.94 -2.18 -17.27
CA ILE A 5 5.10 -1.41 -16.34
C ILE A 5 5.93 -0.32 -15.66
N ASN A 6 7.11 -0.67 -15.11
CA ASN A 6 8.00 0.29 -14.46
C ASN A 6 8.44 1.41 -15.43
N GLY A 7 8.83 1.05 -16.65
CA GLY A 7 9.22 2.02 -17.67
C GLY A 7 8.08 2.97 -18.09
N GLU A 8 6.84 2.51 -18.16
CA GLU A 8 5.68 3.38 -18.42
C GLU A 8 5.38 4.32 -17.24
N TRP A 9 5.52 3.85 -15.99
CA TRP A 9 5.40 4.72 -14.81
C TRP A 9 6.49 5.80 -14.78
N GLU A 10 7.74 5.47 -15.12
CA GLU A 10 8.84 6.43 -15.22
C GLU A 10 8.63 7.45 -16.35
N LYS A 11 8.05 7.04 -17.48
CA LYS A 11 7.68 7.96 -18.56
C LYS A 11 6.59 8.92 -18.09
N MET A 12 5.56 8.40 -17.44
CA MET A 12 4.44 9.20 -16.95
C MET A 12 4.87 10.19 -15.86
N GLN A 13 5.79 9.80 -14.97
CA GLN A 13 6.35 10.73 -13.98
C GLN A 13 7.10 11.88 -14.66
N ARG A 14 7.91 11.59 -15.68
CA ARG A 14 8.62 12.63 -16.46
C ARG A 14 7.66 13.53 -17.24
N GLN A 15 6.56 12.97 -17.76
CA GLN A 15 5.54 13.74 -18.46
C GLN A 15 4.79 14.68 -17.51
N GLN A 16 4.47 14.25 -16.29
CA GLN A 16 3.83 15.12 -15.28
C GLN A 16 4.67 16.32 -14.85
N GLU A 17 5.99 16.27 -15.02
CA GLU A 17 6.89 17.41 -14.75
C GLU A 17 6.89 18.44 -15.89
N VAL A 18 6.47 18.05 -17.10
CA VAL A 18 6.41 18.91 -18.29
C VAL A 18 4.96 19.30 -18.56
N ALA A 19 4.67 20.61 -18.66
CA ALA A 19 3.29 21.06 -18.90
C ALA A 19 2.72 20.46 -20.20
N ALA A 20 1.52 19.87 -20.12
CA ALA A 20 0.84 19.29 -21.28
C ALA A 20 0.54 20.36 -22.34
N ASP A 21 0.70 20.00 -23.62
CA ASP A 21 0.49 20.89 -24.76
C ASP A 21 -1.02 21.00 -25.08
N GLY A 22 -1.73 21.75 -24.23
CA GLY A 22 -3.16 22.02 -24.34
C GLY A 22 -4.09 20.88 -23.89
N GLU A 23 -5.40 21.10 -24.06
CA GLU A 23 -6.47 20.23 -23.54
C GLU A 23 -6.46 18.82 -24.17
N ALA A 24 -6.08 18.71 -25.45
CA ALA A 24 -6.02 17.43 -26.15
C ALA A 24 -4.89 16.53 -25.60
N GLY A 25 -3.71 17.10 -25.36
CA GLY A 25 -2.59 16.38 -24.75
C GLY A 25 -2.91 15.91 -23.33
N LEU A 26 -3.57 16.77 -22.54
CA LEU A 26 -3.99 16.44 -21.18
C LEU A 26 -5.02 15.30 -21.14
N LYS A 27 -5.97 15.26 -22.09
CA LYS A 27 -6.92 14.14 -22.23
C LYS A 27 -6.22 12.82 -22.58
N GLU A 28 -5.22 12.86 -23.45
CA GLU A 28 -4.44 11.67 -23.82
C GLU A 28 -3.60 11.17 -22.64
N GLU A 29 -2.96 12.08 -21.89
CA GLU A 29 -2.20 11.74 -20.68
C GLU A 29 -3.08 11.07 -19.62
N MET A 30 -4.25 11.64 -19.33
CA MET A 30 -5.20 11.05 -18.38
C MET A 30 -5.69 9.66 -18.83
N LYS A 31 -5.90 9.47 -20.14
CA LYS A 31 -6.28 8.17 -20.69
C LYS A 31 -5.15 7.15 -20.54
N ALA A 32 -3.92 7.53 -20.88
CA ALA A 32 -2.74 6.68 -20.74
C ALA A 32 -2.51 6.29 -19.27
N GLU A 33 -2.62 7.25 -18.34
CA GLU A 33 -2.51 7.01 -16.90
C GLU A 33 -3.56 6.02 -16.39
N SER A 34 -4.81 6.20 -16.80
CA SER A 34 -5.92 5.31 -16.41
C SER A 34 -5.68 3.87 -16.89
N ILE A 35 -5.24 3.69 -18.14
CA ILE A 35 -4.90 2.37 -18.70
C ILE A 35 -3.73 1.77 -17.93
N LEU A 36 -2.67 2.54 -17.66
CA LEU A 36 -1.50 2.07 -16.94
C LEU A 36 -1.85 1.63 -15.51
N ARG A 37 -2.69 2.38 -14.79
CA ARG A 37 -3.21 1.97 -13.48
C ARG A 37 -3.96 0.63 -13.57
N GLN A 38 -4.83 0.46 -14.56
CA GLN A 38 -5.60 -0.78 -14.71
C GLN A 38 -4.69 -1.97 -15.03
N VAL A 39 -3.73 -1.82 -15.94
CA VAL A 39 -2.76 -2.87 -16.28
C VAL A 39 -1.89 -3.22 -15.08
N THR A 40 -1.43 -2.21 -14.34
CA THR A 40 -0.66 -2.40 -13.10
C THR A 40 -1.47 -3.17 -12.07
N TYR A 41 -2.72 -2.78 -11.84
CA TYR A 41 -3.62 -3.45 -10.91
C TYR A 41 -3.83 -4.92 -11.26
N THR A 42 -4.12 -5.24 -12.52
CA THR A 42 -4.31 -6.62 -12.97
C THR A 42 -3.02 -7.45 -12.79
N ALA A 43 -1.86 -6.87 -13.10
CA ALA A 43 -0.57 -7.53 -12.90
C ALA A 43 -0.29 -7.80 -11.42
N VAL A 44 -0.55 -6.82 -10.54
CA VAL A 44 -0.38 -6.97 -9.09
C VAL A 44 -1.36 -8.00 -8.52
N LEU A 45 -2.60 -8.03 -8.99
CA LEU A 45 -3.58 -9.04 -8.59
C LEU A 45 -3.11 -10.45 -8.96
N MET A 46 -2.61 -10.64 -10.17
CA MET A 46 -2.06 -11.93 -10.61
C MET A 46 -0.88 -12.38 -9.74
N VAL A 47 0.06 -11.48 -9.41
CA VAL A 47 1.21 -11.81 -8.55
C VAL A 47 0.78 -12.09 -7.11
N ALA A 48 -0.14 -11.29 -6.57
CA ALA A 48 -0.72 -11.53 -5.25
C ALA A 48 -1.42 -12.89 -5.20
N ASP A 49 -2.10 -13.28 -6.28
CA ASP A 49 -2.76 -14.57 -6.42
C ASP A 49 -1.79 -15.74 -6.45
N PHE A 50 -0.64 -15.61 -7.14
CA PHE A 50 0.40 -16.64 -7.15
C PHE A 50 1.03 -16.85 -5.79
N LEU A 51 1.14 -15.77 -5.03
CA LEU A 51 1.80 -15.74 -3.74
C LEU A 51 0.78 -15.65 -2.59
N ASP A 52 -0.47 -16.06 -2.75
CA ASP A 52 -1.46 -16.04 -1.66
C ASP A 52 -1.23 -17.24 -0.70
N PRO A 53 -1.03 -17.03 0.61
CA PRO A 53 -0.80 -18.12 1.55
C PRO A 53 -2.07 -18.94 1.84
N THR A 54 -3.25 -18.43 1.49
CA THR A 54 -4.55 -19.05 1.77
C THR A 54 -5.12 -19.81 0.59
N LYS A 55 -4.53 -19.70 -0.61
CA LYS A 55 -5.02 -20.39 -1.79
C LYS A 55 -4.66 -21.88 -1.75
N PRO A 56 -5.65 -22.78 -1.74
CA PRO A 56 -5.40 -24.21 -1.87
C PRO A 56 -4.95 -24.55 -3.30
N ASN A 57 -4.35 -25.72 -3.46
CA ASN A 57 -4.09 -26.29 -4.77
C ASN A 57 -5.43 -26.46 -5.49
N GLY A 58 -5.52 -25.96 -6.73
CA GLY A 58 -6.72 -26.14 -7.54
C GLY A 58 -6.99 -27.64 -7.77
N PRO A 59 -8.26 -28.04 -8.00
CA PRO A 59 -8.57 -29.42 -8.31
C PRO A 59 -7.81 -29.82 -9.59
N ILE A 60 -6.95 -30.83 -9.49
CA ILE A 60 -6.35 -31.45 -10.66
C ILE A 60 -7.51 -32.13 -11.40
N GLN A 61 -7.88 -31.62 -12.57
CA GLN A 61 -8.84 -32.31 -13.45
C GLN A 61 -8.19 -33.61 -13.94
N ASN A 62 -8.31 -34.66 -13.15
CA ASN A 62 -7.99 -36.00 -13.61
C ASN A 62 -9.18 -36.50 -14.44
N GLY A 63 -8.94 -36.64 -15.76
CA GLY A 63 -9.68 -37.63 -16.53
C GLY A 63 -9.51 -38.99 -15.87
N ASP A 64 -10.64 -39.67 -15.66
CA ASP A 64 -10.81 -41.06 -15.24
C ASP A 64 -9.63 -41.72 -14.50
N SER A 65 -9.78 -41.88 -13.18
CA SER A 65 -9.39 -43.12 -12.50
C SER A 65 -9.96 -43.17 -11.09
N SER A 66 -10.84 -44.14 -10.89
CA SER A 66 -11.30 -44.66 -9.63
C SER A 66 -10.15 -45.05 -8.69
N SER A 67 -9.70 -44.15 -7.82
CA SER A 67 -9.03 -44.49 -6.56
C SER A 67 -9.14 -43.29 -5.62
N GLY A 68 -10.12 -43.33 -4.72
CA GLY A 68 -10.15 -42.39 -3.60
C GLY A 68 -8.91 -42.60 -2.73
N VAL A 69 -8.47 -41.49 -2.12
CA VAL A 69 -7.37 -41.34 -1.14
C VAL A 69 -6.01 -40.94 -1.77
N ASP A 70 -5.60 -39.70 -1.48
CA ASP A 70 -4.22 -39.17 -1.45
C ASP A 70 -3.49 -38.56 -2.67
N GLN A 71 -4.15 -38.18 -3.78
CA GLN A 71 -3.44 -37.42 -4.84
C GLN A 71 -3.22 -35.92 -4.56
N GLU A 72 -3.95 -35.31 -3.61
CA GLU A 72 -3.77 -33.88 -3.25
C GLU A 72 -2.43 -33.56 -2.55
N LYS A 73 -1.66 -34.58 -2.13
CA LYS A 73 -0.51 -34.41 -1.22
C LYS A 73 0.86 -34.37 -1.89
N ASP A 74 0.97 -34.68 -3.19
CA ASP A 74 2.28 -34.91 -3.82
C ASP A 74 2.89 -33.70 -4.55
N TYR A 75 2.18 -32.56 -4.61
CA TYR A 75 2.70 -31.35 -5.27
C TYR A 75 2.67 -30.13 -4.33
N PRO A 76 3.69 -29.24 -4.42
CA PRO A 76 3.72 -28.00 -3.67
C PRO A 76 2.59 -27.08 -4.11
N SER A 77 2.18 -26.16 -3.23
CA SER A 77 1.26 -25.10 -3.64
C SER A 77 1.87 -24.15 -4.66
N LEU A 78 1.04 -23.41 -5.39
CA LEU A 78 1.55 -22.44 -6.36
C LEU A 78 2.48 -21.42 -5.69
N ARG A 79 2.08 -20.88 -4.53
CA ARG A 79 2.95 -20.04 -3.70
C ARG A 79 4.24 -20.76 -3.39
N ARG A 80 4.18 -22.02 -2.95
CA ARG A 80 5.37 -22.75 -2.55
C ARG A 80 6.31 -23.07 -3.71
N PHE A 81 5.76 -23.46 -4.85
CA PHE A 81 6.47 -23.65 -6.10
C PHE A 81 7.19 -22.37 -6.50
N CYS A 82 6.49 -21.23 -6.54
CA CYS A 82 7.10 -19.94 -6.86
C CYS A 82 8.27 -19.62 -5.93
N LEU A 83 8.13 -19.80 -4.62
CA LEU A 83 9.18 -19.48 -3.64
C LEU A 83 10.37 -20.47 -3.63
N THR A 84 10.19 -21.67 -4.17
CA THR A 84 11.24 -22.72 -4.23
C THR A 84 12.15 -22.55 -5.44
N HIS A 85 11.67 -21.91 -6.51
CA HIS A 85 12.42 -21.73 -7.75
C HIS A 85 12.93 -20.29 -7.90
N GLN A 86 14.26 -20.12 -7.86
CA GLN A 86 14.90 -18.80 -7.94
C GLN A 86 14.48 -18.01 -9.19
N GLU A 87 14.46 -18.67 -10.36
CA GLU A 87 14.09 -18.06 -11.65
C GLU A 87 12.64 -17.51 -11.66
N VAL A 88 11.79 -18.00 -10.76
CA VAL A 88 10.40 -17.57 -10.63
C VAL A 88 10.27 -16.49 -9.56
N VAL A 89 10.82 -16.70 -8.37
CA VAL A 89 10.65 -15.77 -7.24
C VAL A 89 11.36 -14.44 -7.47
N GLU A 90 12.54 -14.43 -8.08
CA GLU A 90 13.33 -13.21 -8.29
C GLU A 90 12.57 -12.14 -9.10
N PRO A 91 12.04 -12.42 -10.31
CA PRO A 91 11.27 -11.42 -11.05
C PRO A 91 9.96 -11.02 -10.36
N LEU A 92 9.36 -11.90 -9.55
CA LEU A 92 8.16 -11.58 -8.76
C LEU A 92 8.49 -10.58 -7.64
N LEU A 93 9.59 -10.78 -6.92
CA LEU A 93 10.02 -9.89 -5.84
C LEU A 93 10.49 -8.54 -6.39
N VAL A 94 11.21 -8.53 -7.51
CA VAL A 94 11.59 -7.29 -8.21
C VAL A 94 10.35 -6.49 -8.61
N PHE A 95 9.37 -7.16 -9.25
CA PHE A 95 8.10 -6.53 -9.60
C PHE A 95 7.35 -5.96 -8.38
N CYS A 96 7.27 -6.73 -7.30
CA CYS A 96 6.64 -6.27 -6.07
C CYS A 96 7.40 -5.07 -5.47
N THR A 97 8.73 -5.06 -5.52
CA THR A 97 9.55 -3.96 -5.00
C THR A 97 9.31 -2.66 -5.79
N HIS A 98 9.29 -2.73 -7.12
CA HIS A 98 8.89 -1.59 -7.96
C HIS A 98 7.45 -1.16 -7.67
N GLY A 99 6.55 -2.12 -7.45
CA GLY A 99 5.17 -1.86 -7.08
C GLY A 99 4.94 -1.20 -5.72
N ILE A 100 5.93 -1.12 -4.83
CA ILE A 100 5.87 -0.26 -3.62
C ILE A 100 5.95 1.23 -3.99
N ARG A 101 6.51 1.54 -5.17
CA ARG A 101 6.78 2.90 -5.66
C ARG A 101 5.83 3.37 -6.76
N VAL A 102 4.87 2.55 -7.20
CA VAL A 102 3.88 2.97 -8.20
C VAL A 102 2.85 3.92 -7.58
N ARG A 103 2.40 4.93 -8.33
CA ARG A 103 1.36 5.88 -7.87
C ARG A 103 -0.06 5.31 -8.04
N ASP A 104 -0.27 4.12 -7.47
CA ASP A 104 -1.57 3.47 -7.26
C ASP A 104 -1.61 2.86 -5.85
N SER A 105 -2.37 3.49 -4.95
CA SER A 105 -2.46 3.09 -3.55
C SER A 105 -3.06 1.70 -3.33
N ARG A 106 -3.94 1.22 -4.23
CA ARG A 106 -4.52 -0.12 -4.14
C ARG A 106 -3.46 -1.18 -4.37
N CYS A 107 -2.66 -0.99 -5.43
CA CYS A 107 -1.55 -1.87 -5.78
C CYS A 107 -0.52 -1.93 -4.64
N CYS A 108 -0.11 -0.76 -4.14
CA CYS A 108 0.84 -0.67 -3.04
C CYS A 108 0.32 -1.40 -1.79
N THR A 109 -0.94 -1.20 -1.41
CA THR A 109 -1.53 -1.87 -0.24
C THR A 109 -1.48 -3.39 -0.36
N MET A 110 -1.80 -3.94 -1.55
CA MET A 110 -1.73 -5.38 -1.80
C MET A 110 -0.31 -5.90 -1.68
N ILE A 111 0.66 -5.21 -2.28
CA ILE A 111 2.07 -5.57 -2.24
C ILE A 111 2.64 -5.52 -0.82
N LEU A 112 2.34 -4.47 -0.06
CA LEU A 112 2.82 -4.34 1.31
C LEU A 112 2.29 -5.48 2.19
N ARG A 113 1.01 -5.85 2.04
CA ARG A 113 0.42 -7.01 2.74
C ARG A 113 1.07 -8.32 2.29
N LEU A 114 1.34 -8.45 0.99
CA LEU A 114 2.00 -9.62 0.45
C LEU A 114 3.39 -9.80 1.06
N PHE A 115 4.21 -8.75 1.08
CA PHE A 115 5.53 -8.79 1.73
C PHE A 115 5.43 -9.07 3.23
N ILE A 116 4.48 -8.48 3.96
CA ILE A 116 4.26 -8.79 5.38
C ILE A 116 3.98 -10.29 5.57
N SER A 117 3.26 -10.93 4.65
CA SER A 117 3.02 -12.38 4.68
C SER A 117 4.24 -13.22 4.29
N LEU A 118 5.13 -12.69 3.44
CA LEU A 118 6.31 -13.40 2.93
C LEU A 118 7.46 -13.40 3.94
N VAL A 119 7.65 -12.28 4.66
CA VAL A 119 8.80 -12.10 5.55
C VAL A 119 9.00 -13.26 6.53
N PRO A 120 7.95 -13.74 7.25
CA PRO A 120 8.10 -14.83 8.21
C PRO A 120 8.56 -16.16 7.57
N GLU A 121 8.30 -16.41 6.29
CA GLU A 121 8.68 -17.68 5.64
C GLU A 121 10.20 -17.83 5.48
N PHE A 122 10.91 -16.71 5.35
CA PHE A 122 12.37 -16.69 5.25
C PHE A 122 13.03 -16.35 6.58
N HIS A 123 12.34 -16.59 7.71
CA HIS A 123 12.93 -16.44 9.05
C HIS A 123 13.73 -17.68 9.48
N LEU A 124 13.58 -18.81 8.79
CA LEU A 124 14.32 -20.03 9.13
C LEU A 124 15.81 -19.89 8.80
N VAL A 125 16.67 -20.44 9.67
CA VAL A 125 18.12 -20.57 9.46
C VAL A 125 18.43 -22.06 9.42
N ASP A 126 19.05 -22.53 8.33
CA ASP A 126 19.39 -23.95 8.11
C ASP A 126 18.22 -24.95 8.31
N GLY A 127 16.98 -24.51 7.99
CA GLY A 127 15.78 -25.34 8.16
C GLY A 127 15.34 -25.54 9.61
N GLN A 128 15.96 -24.85 10.58
CA GLN A 128 15.55 -24.85 11.98
C GLN A 128 14.96 -23.49 12.36
N LEU A 129 13.85 -23.49 13.11
CA LEU A 129 13.41 -22.29 13.81
C LEU A 129 14.47 -21.93 14.86
N PRO A 130 14.80 -20.64 15.04
CA PRO A 130 15.57 -20.21 16.20
C PRO A 130 14.92 -20.76 17.48
N LYS A 131 15.73 -21.37 18.37
CA LYS A 131 15.28 -22.09 19.58
C LYS A 131 14.36 -21.27 20.52
N SER A 132 14.22 -19.96 20.31
CA SER A 132 13.36 -19.06 21.07
C SER A 132 11.91 -18.94 20.56
N VAL A 133 11.54 -19.55 19.42
CA VAL A 133 10.28 -19.26 18.74
C VAL A 133 9.52 -20.56 18.42
N LEU A 134 8.71 -21.04 19.36
CA LEU A 134 7.74 -22.12 19.12
C LEU A 134 6.40 -21.69 19.70
N GLN A 135 5.75 -20.67 19.13
CA GLN A 135 4.40 -20.26 19.59
C GLN A 135 3.42 -19.83 18.48
N SER A 136 3.81 -19.72 17.21
CA SER A 136 2.87 -19.40 16.13
C SER A 136 2.44 -20.64 15.31
N PRO A 137 1.14 -20.81 14.99
CA PRO A 137 0.66 -21.89 14.12
C PRO A 137 1.32 -21.91 12.73
N MET A 138 1.63 -20.73 12.17
CA MET A 138 2.30 -20.58 10.87
C MET A 138 3.76 -21.06 10.90
N GLU A 139 4.44 -20.83 12.03
CA GLU A 139 5.83 -21.26 12.26
C GLU A 139 5.93 -22.78 12.46
N ALA A 140 4.92 -23.38 13.09
CA ALA A 140 4.81 -24.84 13.20
C ALA A 140 4.62 -25.51 11.82
N HIS A 141 3.83 -24.90 10.92
CA HIS A 141 3.66 -25.41 9.56
C HIS A 141 4.96 -25.38 8.74
N LEU A 142 5.76 -24.31 8.87
CA LEU A 142 7.06 -24.20 8.20
C LEU A 142 8.06 -25.28 8.64
N ALA A 143 8.03 -25.70 9.91
CA ALA A 143 8.88 -26.76 10.43
C ALA A 143 8.49 -28.17 9.95
N THR A 144 7.24 -28.36 9.54
CA THR A 144 6.70 -29.63 9.01
C THR A 144 6.51 -29.63 7.50
N ASP A 145 7.08 -28.65 6.80
CA ASP A 145 6.86 -28.47 5.37
C ASP A 145 7.53 -29.58 4.56
N ARG A 146 6.72 -30.28 3.74
CA ARG A 146 7.17 -31.36 2.85
C ARG A 146 8.01 -30.84 1.69
N PHE A 147 7.90 -29.54 1.38
CA PHE A 147 8.60 -28.89 0.28
C PHE A 147 9.43 -27.71 0.81
N PRO A 148 10.52 -27.92 1.57
CA PRO A 148 11.30 -26.83 2.15
C PRO A 148 11.95 -25.92 1.09
N ILE A 149 11.92 -24.59 1.29
CA ILE A 149 12.67 -23.65 0.46
C ILE A 149 14.16 -23.88 0.74
N PRO A 150 15.00 -24.05 -0.31
CA PRO A 150 16.43 -24.20 -0.14
C PRO A 150 17.06 -23.06 0.68
N PRO A 151 17.93 -23.35 1.67
CA PRO A 151 18.53 -22.32 2.53
C PRO A 151 19.25 -21.19 1.76
N ALA A 152 19.90 -21.52 0.64
CA ALA A 152 20.55 -20.54 -0.22
C ALA A 152 19.55 -19.52 -0.82
N ILE A 153 18.41 -20.00 -1.33
CA ILE A 153 17.34 -19.16 -1.87
C ILE A 153 16.71 -18.33 -0.74
N SER A 154 16.43 -18.95 0.40
CA SER A 154 15.89 -18.25 1.58
C SER A 154 16.80 -17.11 2.06
N SER A 155 18.11 -17.36 2.13
CA SER A 155 19.08 -16.34 2.49
C SER A 155 19.16 -15.20 1.47
N ALA A 156 19.17 -15.52 0.17
CA ALA A 156 19.20 -14.52 -0.89
C ALA A 156 17.96 -13.61 -0.88
N ILE A 157 16.77 -14.21 -0.73
CA ILE A 157 15.50 -13.46 -0.62
C ILE A 157 15.49 -12.57 0.62
N ARG A 158 15.92 -13.10 1.77
CA ARG A 158 16.01 -12.34 3.03
C ARG A 158 16.93 -11.14 2.90
N GLU A 159 18.10 -11.28 2.26
CA GLU A 159 19.00 -10.16 2.00
C GLU A 159 18.38 -9.15 1.04
N TYR A 160 17.79 -9.60 -0.06
CA TYR A 160 17.09 -8.73 -1.00
C TYR A 160 15.97 -7.92 -0.32
N ILE A 161 15.16 -8.55 0.53
CA ILE A 161 14.12 -7.84 1.29
C ILE A 161 14.73 -6.85 2.29
N SER A 162 15.82 -7.24 2.97
CA SER A 162 16.49 -6.38 3.95
C SER A 162 17.16 -5.16 3.33
N LEU A 163 17.52 -5.22 2.04
CA LEU A 163 18.18 -4.14 1.33
C LEU A 163 17.20 -3.38 0.44
N ASP A 164 16.72 -4.00 -0.63
CA ASP A 164 16.00 -3.33 -1.72
C ASP A 164 14.55 -3.02 -1.33
N VAL A 165 13.83 -4.00 -0.77
CA VAL A 165 12.44 -3.80 -0.32
C VAL A 165 12.39 -2.80 0.83
N LEU A 166 13.32 -2.90 1.79
CA LEU A 166 13.41 -1.96 2.90
C LEU A 166 13.71 -0.53 2.41
N LYS A 167 14.67 -0.35 1.49
CA LYS A 167 14.97 0.96 0.89
C LYS A 167 13.78 1.50 0.09
N ALA A 168 13.06 0.66 -0.65
CA ALA A 168 11.85 1.07 -1.35
C ALA A 168 10.77 1.56 -0.37
N CYS A 169 10.58 0.85 0.75
CA CYS A 169 9.64 1.27 1.80
C CYS A 169 10.03 2.61 2.42
N ILE A 170 11.30 2.77 2.78
CA ILE A 170 11.83 4.01 3.36
C ILE A 170 11.68 5.17 2.38
N THR A 171 12.02 4.97 1.10
CA THR A 171 11.88 6.00 0.08
C THR A 171 10.42 6.42 -0.09
N SER A 172 9.50 5.44 -0.26
CA SER A 172 8.06 5.71 -0.35
C SER A 172 7.51 6.37 0.92
N PHE A 173 8.01 6.05 2.11
CA PHE A 173 7.53 6.62 3.38
C PHE A 173 7.65 8.15 3.41
N HIS A 174 8.66 8.70 2.74
CA HIS A 174 8.96 10.13 2.72
C HIS A 174 8.34 10.87 1.52
N GLU A 175 7.74 10.15 0.58
CA GLU A 175 7.11 10.75 -0.58
C GLU A 175 5.68 11.24 -0.23
N PRO A 176 5.31 12.48 -0.59
CA PRO A 176 4.00 13.08 -0.28
C PRO A 176 2.78 12.26 -0.72
N TYR A 177 2.94 11.48 -1.79
CA TYR A 177 1.90 10.65 -2.38
C TYR A 177 1.49 9.48 -1.47
N PHE A 178 2.44 8.91 -0.71
CA PHE A 178 2.22 7.69 0.08
C PHE A 178 1.87 7.96 1.54
N VAL A 179 1.49 9.18 1.91
CA VAL A 179 1.14 9.54 3.29
C VAL A 179 0.05 8.65 3.88
N GLU A 180 -0.93 8.25 3.07
CA GLU A 180 -1.99 7.33 3.50
C GLU A 180 -1.46 5.90 3.77
N LEU A 181 -0.38 5.51 3.11
CA LEU A 181 0.24 4.19 3.22
C LEU A 181 1.34 4.12 4.29
N GLN A 182 1.72 5.23 4.93
CA GLN A 182 2.80 5.25 5.93
C GLN A 182 2.61 4.24 7.06
N LYS A 183 1.36 3.96 7.46
CA LYS A 183 1.07 2.93 8.46
C LYS A 183 1.40 1.52 7.96
N ASP A 184 1.13 1.24 6.70
CA ASP A 184 1.38 -0.08 6.10
C ASP A 184 2.87 -0.23 5.76
N LEU A 185 3.52 0.84 5.27
CA LEU A 185 4.98 0.91 5.10
C LEU A 185 5.70 0.68 6.43
N ALA A 186 5.30 1.37 7.50
CA ALA A 186 5.88 1.17 8.83
C ALA A 186 5.61 -0.24 9.38
N ALA A 187 4.48 -0.86 9.06
CA ALA A 187 4.21 -2.25 9.44
C ALA A 187 5.14 -3.23 8.73
N LEU A 188 5.41 -3.02 7.44
CA LEU A 188 6.35 -3.85 6.70
C LEU A 188 7.79 -3.66 7.20
N ILE A 189 8.24 -2.41 7.39
CA ILE A 189 9.56 -2.10 7.96
C ILE A 189 9.74 -2.78 9.32
N ALA A 190 8.74 -2.66 10.21
CA ALA A 190 8.76 -3.32 11.51
C ALA A 190 8.89 -4.85 11.38
N THR A 191 8.08 -5.45 10.51
CA THR A 191 8.11 -6.90 10.24
C THR A 191 9.51 -7.33 9.76
N ILE A 192 10.09 -6.63 8.77
CA ILE A 192 11.45 -6.92 8.25
C ILE A 192 12.49 -6.85 9.38
N VAL A 193 12.50 -5.77 10.15
CA VAL A 193 13.47 -5.57 11.23
C VAL A 193 13.35 -6.66 12.30
N VAL A 194 12.15 -6.94 12.78
CA VAL A 194 11.95 -7.86 13.90
C VAL A 194 12.23 -9.31 13.50
N TYR A 195 11.87 -9.71 12.28
CA TYR A 195 12.15 -11.06 11.78
C TYR A 195 13.62 -11.24 11.34
N TYR A 196 14.25 -10.27 10.68
CA TYR A 196 15.57 -10.53 10.07
C TYR A 196 16.77 -10.03 10.86
N SER A 197 16.62 -9.03 11.74
CA SER A 197 17.75 -8.53 12.55
C SER A 197 18.41 -9.56 13.49
N PRO A 198 17.73 -10.63 13.96
CA PRO A 198 18.39 -11.72 14.70
C PRO A 198 19.29 -12.59 13.83
N ILE A 199 19.15 -12.51 12.51
CA ILE A 199 19.78 -13.41 11.54
C ILE A 199 20.84 -12.68 10.73
N THR A 200 20.58 -11.44 10.33
CA THR A 200 21.45 -10.58 9.53
C THR A 200 21.46 -9.15 10.07
N SER A 201 22.57 -8.43 9.92
CA SER A 201 22.66 -7.02 10.31
C SER A 201 22.04 -6.07 9.28
N SER A 202 21.80 -6.54 8.05
CA SER A 202 21.38 -5.71 6.90
C SER A 202 20.21 -4.75 7.20
N PRO A 203 19.09 -5.15 7.85
CA PRO A 203 18.01 -4.23 8.17
C PRO A 203 18.43 -3.08 9.09
N ARG A 204 19.30 -3.36 10.07
CA ARG A 204 19.82 -2.35 11.01
C ARG A 204 20.78 -1.41 10.29
N ASP A 205 21.68 -1.95 9.47
CA ASP A 205 22.68 -1.17 8.74
C ASP A 205 22.01 -0.17 7.78
N VAL A 206 20.95 -0.60 7.09
CA VAL A 206 20.14 0.29 6.22
C VAL A 206 19.48 1.41 7.03
N LEU A 207 18.87 1.11 8.19
CA LEU A 207 18.21 2.13 9.00
C LEU A 207 19.19 3.10 9.65
N LEU A 208 20.35 2.61 10.12
CA LEU A 208 21.41 3.44 10.69
C LEU A 208 22.11 4.32 9.64
N SER A 209 22.00 3.99 8.35
CA SER A 209 22.49 4.85 7.27
C SER A 209 21.65 6.12 7.07
N LEU A 210 20.45 6.17 7.64
CA LEU A 210 19.57 7.34 7.54
C LEU A 210 19.97 8.43 8.55
N PRO A 211 19.89 9.72 8.16
CA PRO A 211 20.12 10.81 9.09
C PRO A 211 19.06 10.78 10.21
N ASN A 212 19.45 11.19 11.42
CA ASN A 212 18.56 11.32 12.60
C ASN A 212 17.93 10.01 13.13
N VAL A 213 18.35 8.83 12.63
CA VAL A 213 17.97 7.55 13.21
C VAL A 213 18.93 7.20 14.34
N ASN A 214 18.41 7.01 15.56
CA ASN A 214 19.20 6.65 16.73
C ASN A 214 19.18 5.13 16.97
N MET A 215 20.34 4.58 17.34
CA MET A 215 20.50 3.18 17.73
C MET A 215 19.59 2.79 18.90
N ALA A 216 19.40 3.70 19.86
CA ALA A 216 18.55 3.45 21.03
C ALA A 216 17.07 3.16 20.67
N ASP A 217 16.55 3.74 19.60
CA ASP A 217 15.18 3.50 19.16
C ASP A 217 15.04 2.15 18.43
N LEU A 218 16.09 1.73 17.71
CA LEU A 218 16.17 0.38 17.12
C LEU A 218 16.27 -0.69 18.23
N ASP A 219 16.96 -0.40 19.32
CA ASP A 219 17.04 -1.31 20.48
C ASP A 219 15.65 -1.56 21.09
N ARG A 220 14.71 -0.62 20.99
CA ARG A 220 13.32 -0.85 21.44
C ARG A 220 12.63 -1.93 20.60
N LEU A 221 12.90 -1.99 19.29
CA LEU A 221 12.38 -3.05 18.41
C LEU A 221 13.01 -4.41 18.73
N SER A 222 14.22 -4.44 19.28
CA SER A 222 14.90 -5.69 19.67
C SER A 222 14.12 -6.52 20.69
N THR A 223 13.33 -5.85 21.55
CA THR A 223 12.51 -6.51 22.57
C THR A 223 11.44 -7.44 21.98
N TYR A 224 11.05 -7.22 20.72
CA TYR A 224 10.06 -8.03 20.03
C TYR A 224 10.66 -9.17 19.19
N MET A 225 11.99 -9.19 19.01
CA MET A 225 12.67 -10.19 18.16
C MET A 225 12.51 -11.63 18.67
N ALA A 226 12.32 -11.82 19.98
CA ALA A 226 12.06 -13.14 20.55
C ALA A 226 10.66 -13.68 20.19
N LYS A 227 9.69 -12.80 19.91
CA LYS A 227 8.33 -13.17 19.49
C LYS A 227 7.83 -12.19 18.41
N PRO A 228 8.33 -12.34 17.16
CA PRO A 228 8.08 -11.36 16.11
C PRO A 228 6.60 -11.13 15.78
N GLY A 229 5.76 -12.17 15.89
CA GLY A 229 4.32 -12.06 15.66
C GLY A 229 3.52 -11.34 16.77
N ALA A 230 4.14 -11.05 17.92
CA ALA A 230 3.47 -10.40 19.04
C ALA A 230 3.54 -8.87 18.95
N HIS A 231 2.47 -8.17 19.40
CA HIS A 231 2.46 -6.71 19.53
C HIS A 231 2.75 -5.92 18.23
N THR A 232 2.35 -6.44 17.07
CA THR A 232 2.57 -5.81 15.74
C THR A 232 2.15 -4.33 15.68
N ARG A 233 1.07 -3.95 16.38
CA ARG A 233 0.64 -2.54 16.51
C ARG A 233 1.69 -1.65 17.19
N GLN A 234 2.35 -2.15 18.23
CA GLN A 234 3.39 -1.42 18.96
C GLN A 234 4.68 -1.34 18.13
N GLN A 235 5.08 -2.44 17.49
CA GLN A 235 6.25 -2.46 16.59
C GLN A 235 6.11 -1.41 15.48
N ARG A 236 4.94 -1.34 14.81
CA ARG A 236 4.63 -0.30 13.82
C ARG A 236 4.71 1.11 14.41
N ALA A 237 4.20 1.32 15.63
CA ALA A 237 4.20 2.64 16.25
C ALA A 237 5.63 3.13 16.54
N LEU A 238 6.54 2.22 16.93
CA LEU A 238 7.96 2.54 17.10
C LEU A 238 8.61 2.96 15.78
N VAL A 239 8.31 2.28 14.67
CA VAL A 239 8.83 2.68 13.34
C VAL A 239 8.28 4.04 12.90
N LEU A 240 6.99 4.32 13.15
CA LEU A 240 6.42 5.63 12.85
C LEU A 240 7.08 6.76 13.66
N ASP A 241 7.43 6.49 14.92
CA ASP A 241 8.14 7.43 15.78
C ASP A 241 9.60 7.62 15.32
N LEU A 242 10.27 6.52 14.92
CA LEU A 242 11.62 6.51 14.39
C LEU A 242 11.77 7.38 13.13
N LEU A 243 10.79 7.30 12.22
CA LEU A 243 10.82 7.99 10.94
C LEU A 243 10.05 9.32 10.94
N LYS A 244 9.57 9.79 12.10
CA LYS A 244 8.74 11.00 12.19
C LYS A 244 9.47 12.27 11.78
N ASP A 245 10.76 12.36 12.08
CA ASP A 245 11.59 13.55 11.84
C ASP A 245 12.16 13.57 10.42
N LEU A 246 11.96 12.48 9.67
CA LEU A 246 12.26 12.35 8.25
C LEU A 246 11.04 12.60 7.36
N LYS A 247 9.86 12.77 7.96
CA LYS A 247 8.55 12.73 7.28
C LYS A 247 8.41 13.82 6.21
N GLY A 248 8.08 13.41 4.98
CA GLY A 248 7.69 14.33 3.90
C GLY A 248 6.36 15.03 4.17
N VAL A 249 6.19 16.23 3.58
CA VAL A 249 4.95 17.02 3.65
C VAL A 249 3.90 16.38 2.73
N SER A 250 2.69 16.13 3.21
CA SER A 250 1.62 15.53 2.38
C SER A 250 1.22 16.43 1.21
N VAL A 251 0.80 15.85 0.07
CA VAL A 251 0.19 16.63 -1.03
C VAL A 251 -1.06 17.39 -0.56
N SER A 252 -1.81 16.83 0.41
CA SER A 252 -2.96 17.50 1.05
C SER A 252 -2.55 18.65 2.00
N GLU A 253 -1.26 18.80 2.29
CA GLU A 253 -0.67 19.88 3.07
C GLU A 253 0.06 20.90 2.19
N MET A 254 0.47 20.55 0.97
CA MET A 254 1.09 21.47 0.01
C MET A 254 0.22 22.70 -0.35
N GLY A 255 -1.10 22.63 -0.16
CA GLY A 255 -2.03 23.76 -0.33
C GLY A 255 -2.41 24.50 0.96
N LYS A 256 -1.94 24.05 2.13
CA LYS A 256 -2.21 24.70 3.41
C LYS A 256 -1.03 25.60 3.76
N LEU A 257 -1.25 26.91 3.76
CA LEU A 257 -0.29 27.87 4.31
C LEU A 257 0.15 27.39 5.70
N PRO A 258 1.47 27.33 6.00
CA PRO A 258 1.94 26.87 7.29
C PRO A 258 1.34 27.76 8.37
N LYS A 259 0.49 27.17 9.23
CA LYS A 259 0.17 27.81 10.52
C LYS A 259 1.47 27.79 11.31
N SER A 260 2.10 28.95 11.38
CA SER A 260 3.31 29.22 12.15
C SER A 260 3.33 28.41 13.45
N SER A 261 4.33 27.53 13.55
CA SER A 261 4.72 26.82 14.75
C SER A 261 5.09 27.82 15.85
N GLY A 262 4.22 27.97 16.83
CA GLY A 262 4.45 28.74 18.05
C GLY A 262 3.88 28.00 19.24
N PHE A 263 4.78 27.62 20.16
CA PHE A 263 4.52 26.98 21.45
C PHE A 263 3.41 27.67 22.27
N GLY A 264 2.60 26.86 22.98
CA GLY A 264 1.94 27.28 24.23
C GLY A 264 0.40 27.27 24.26
N GLY A 265 -0.14 26.37 25.08
CA GLY A 265 -1.29 26.60 25.98
C GLY A 265 -2.60 27.20 25.46
N SER A 266 -3.66 26.38 25.51
CA SER A 266 -5.06 26.73 25.86
C SER A 266 -5.78 27.85 25.08
N SER A 267 -6.79 27.46 24.29
CA SER A 267 -8.17 28.00 24.34
C SER A 267 -8.87 27.87 22.98
N ARG A 268 -10.04 27.22 22.98
CA ARG A 268 -11.01 27.26 21.88
C ARG A 268 -11.37 28.71 21.58
N LYS A 269 -10.91 29.27 20.46
CA LYS A 269 -11.48 30.50 19.89
C LYS A 269 -12.23 30.18 18.61
N ARG A 270 -13.56 30.41 18.67
CA ARG A 270 -14.48 30.50 17.52
C ARG A 270 -13.85 31.37 16.44
N THR A 271 -13.78 30.85 15.23
CA THR A 271 -13.39 31.61 14.03
C THR A 271 -14.49 32.61 13.72
N ASN A 272 -14.23 33.90 13.94
CA ASN A 272 -15.04 34.97 13.39
C ASN A 272 -14.96 34.90 11.85
N ARG A 273 -16.10 34.61 11.23
CA ARG A 273 -16.29 34.64 9.78
C ARG A 273 -16.03 36.06 9.28
N SER A 274 -15.23 36.21 8.22
CA SER A 274 -14.90 37.51 7.61
C SER A 274 -16.16 38.30 7.25
N LYS A 275 -16.14 39.62 7.47
CA LYS A 275 -17.27 40.54 7.21
C LYS A 275 -17.78 40.46 5.76
N MET A 276 -16.92 40.16 4.77
CA MET A 276 -17.35 39.96 3.38
C MET A 276 -18.23 38.71 3.21
N ALA A 277 -17.97 37.64 3.96
CA ALA A 277 -18.75 36.41 3.88
C ALA A 277 -20.09 36.48 4.63
N GLN A 278 -20.30 37.53 5.45
CA GLN A 278 -21.59 37.79 6.09
C GLN A 278 -22.51 38.61 5.17
N GLN A 279 -21.98 39.61 4.46
CA GLN A 279 -22.77 40.42 3.52
C GLN A 279 -23.37 39.60 2.37
N PHE A 280 -22.62 38.61 1.85
CA PHE A 280 -23.11 37.76 0.77
C PHE A 280 -24.26 36.81 1.17
N MET A 281 -24.46 36.55 2.47
CA MET A 281 -25.58 35.70 2.94
C MET A 281 -26.80 36.50 3.40
N SER A 282 -26.64 37.79 3.73
CA SER A 282 -27.75 38.65 4.16
C SER A 282 -28.58 39.22 3.00
N ASP A 283 -28.01 39.32 1.79
CA ASP A 283 -28.69 39.93 0.63
C ASP A 283 -29.78 39.04 -0.02
N GLN A 284 -30.01 37.82 0.47
CA GLN A 284 -31.10 36.96 0.00
C GLN A 284 -32.36 36.98 0.90
N GLN A 285 -32.41 37.77 1.97
CA GLN A 285 -33.49 37.72 2.98
C GLN A 285 -34.21 39.05 3.24
N SER A 286 -34.23 39.97 2.27
CA SER A 286 -35.09 41.16 2.31
C SER A 286 -36.06 41.17 1.11
N GLY A 287 -37.14 40.42 1.23
CA GLY A 287 -38.17 40.29 0.20
C GLY A 287 -39.51 39.77 0.72
N GLN A 288 -40.20 40.64 1.49
CA GLN A 288 -41.65 40.76 1.57
C GLN A 288 -42.46 39.70 2.37
N ASP A 289 -42.89 40.13 3.56
CA ASP A 289 -43.94 39.52 4.38
C ASP A 289 -45.24 40.31 4.14
N SER A 290 -46.36 39.66 3.78
CA SER A 290 -47.73 39.98 4.24
C SER A 290 -48.87 39.30 3.43
N THR A 291 -49.73 38.62 4.21
CA THR A 291 -51.18 38.36 4.05
C THR A 291 -51.70 37.02 3.52
N ARG A 292 -52.55 36.44 4.40
CA ARG A 292 -53.38 35.22 4.30
C ARG A 292 -54.53 35.37 3.30
N SER A 293 -54.89 34.26 2.65
CA SER A 293 -56.25 33.66 2.65
C SER A 293 -56.67 33.12 1.28
N GLY A 294 -56.98 31.83 1.22
CA GLY A 294 -58.13 31.32 0.48
C GLY A 294 -57.93 30.86 -0.98
N MET A 295 -58.38 29.62 -1.20
CA MET A 295 -59.00 29.07 -2.42
C MET A 295 -58.13 28.28 -3.41
N ASN A 296 -58.64 27.06 -3.66
CA ASN A 296 -58.27 26.08 -4.67
C ASN A 296 -57.99 26.66 -6.07
N VAL A 297 -57.08 26.02 -6.82
CA VAL A 297 -57.33 25.34 -8.12
C VAL A 297 -56.00 25.18 -8.90
N ALA A 298 -55.88 24.02 -9.56
CA ALA A 298 -54.99 23.65 -10.67
C ALA A 298 -53.53 23.27 -10.38
N ARG A 299 -53.27 21.95 -10.55
CA ARG A 299 -51.97 21.40 -10.95
C ARG A 299 -51.46 22.19 -12.16
N ARG A 300 -50.31 22.85 -12.02
CA ARG A 300 -49.59 23.42 -13.15
C ARG A 300 -48.14 22.95 -13.09
N ALA A 301 -47.73 22.38 -14.21
CA ALA A 301 -46.43 21.79 -14.46
C ALA A 301 -45.29 22.77 -14.16
N THR A 302 -44.21 22.25 -13.59
CA THR A 302 -42.91 22.90 -13.55
C THR A 302 -42.39 23.07 -14.98
N PRO A 303 -41.87 24.26 -15.36
CA PRO A 303 -41.39 24.53 -16.69
C PRO A 303 -40.09 23.76 -16.97
N ASP A 304 -40.13 23.08 -18.10
CA ASP A 304 -39.11 22.27 -18.75
C ASP A 304 -37.94 23.16 -19.19
N ALA A 305 -36.73 22.88 -18.69
CA ALA A 305 -35.51 23.59 -19.06
C ALA A 305 -34.40 22.60 -19.46
N LEU A 306 -34.77 21.46 -20.03
CA LEU A 306 -33.83 20.45 -20.55
C LEU A 306 -34.14 19.95 -21.97
N GLU A 307 -34.97 20.67 -22.72
CA GLU A 307 -35.37 20.33 -24.10
C GLU A 307 -34.29 20.61 -25.17
N GLY A 308 -33.02 20.69 -24.78
CA GLY A 308 -31.90 21.05 -25.68
C GLY A 308 -30.87 19.96 -25.95
N VAL A 309 -30.99 18.76 -25.36
CA VAL A 309 -29.89 17.75 -25.41
C VAL A 309 -30.36 16.37 -25.89
N SER A 310 -31.65 16.21 -26.21
CA SER A 310 -32.23 14.89 -26.57
C SER A 310 -32.07 14.49 -28.04
N ASN A 311 -31.57 15.37 -28.92
CA ASN A 311 -31.51 15.12 -30.37
C ASN A 311 -30.08 14.88 -30.91
N LEU A 312 -29.15 14.38 -30.09
CA LEU A 312 -27.76 14.12 -30.54
C LEU A 312 -27.41 12.65 -30.80
N PHE A 313 -28.36 11.71 -30.72
CA PHE A 313 -28.11 10.27 -30.91
C PHE A 313 -29.15 9.53 -31.78
N GLU A 314 -29.84 10.23 -32.68
CA GLU A 314 -30.50 9.58 -33.83
C GLU A 314 -30.00 10.23 -35.13
N GLY A 315 -29.18 9.45 -35.85
CA GLY A 315 -28.57 9.77 -37.13
C GLY A 315 -27.65 8.63 -37.55
#